data_AF-A0AAQ3UTD3-F1
#
_entry.id   AF-A0AAQ3UTD3-F1
#
_cell.length_a   1.000
_cell.length_b   1.000
_cell.length_c   1.000
_cell.angle_alpha   90.00
_cell.angle_beta   90.00
_cell.angle_gamma   90.00
#
_symmetry.space_group_name_H-M   'P 1'
#
loop_
_entity.id
_entity.type
_entity.pdbx_description
1 polymer ?
#
loop_
_entity_poly.entity_id
_entity_poly.type
_entity_poly.pdbx_seq_one_letter_code
_entity_poly.pdbx_strand_id
1 'polypeptide(L)'
;MARLPAKRDILVLCQQMRRRRIKIFMALHVLLRLLREPCRYDPESRSKNLNDIIYESDILCIQQLRMDRRCFWTLCSLVTEIGGLRDTRNVKVEEMVAMFLHVLAYDEKSRSIRTDYQRSQETISRHFNNVLRAVLKLWRVLLKRPQPIMENEPEERWKWFKNCLGALDGTYIKVRVPATDKPRYRSRKNEIATNVLGACAPDMQFTYVLAGWEGSTADARVLRDALQRPNGLNVPR
;
A
#
# COMPACT_ATOMS: atom_id res chain seq x y z
N MET A 1 2.44 -57.45 -10.73
CA MET A 1 1.87 -57.01 -9.44
C MET A 1 2.91 -56.19 -8.68
N ALA A 2 2.86 -54.87 -8.77
CA ALA A 2 3.73 -53.99 -7.98
C ALA A 2 3.20 -53.96 -6.53
N ARG A 3 4.02 -54.39 -5.56
CA ARG A 3 3.67 -54.32 -4.13
C ARG A 3 3.65 -52.85 -3.70
N LEU A 4 2.51 -52.40 -3.20
CA LEU A 4 2.39 -51.10 -2.52
C LEU A 4 3.34 -51.08 -1.31
N PRO A 5 4.12 -50.01 -1.10
CA PRO A 5 5.05 -49.92 0.03
C PRO A 5 4.29 -49.93 1.36
N ALA A 6 4.82 -50.66 2.35
CA ALA A 6 4.21 -50.77 3.68
C ALA A 6 4.14 -49.38 4.35
N LYS A 7 3.09 -49.12 5.15
CA LYS A 7 2.86 -47.85 5.86
C LYS A 7 4.09 -47.32 6.63
N ARG A 8 5.00 -48.20 7.07
CA ARG A 8 6.24 -47.83 7.77
C ARG A 8 7.28 -47.17 6.86
N ASP A 9 7.40 -47.60 5.60
CA ASP A 9 8.39 -47.05 4.65
C ASP A 9 8.00 -45.65 4.16
N ILE A 10 6.69 -45.38 4.05
CA ILE A 10 6.15 -44.05 3.71
C ILE A 10 6.44 -43.05 4.83
N LEU A 11 6.36 -43.48 6.10
CA LEU A 11 6.65 -42.64 7.27
C LEU A 11 8.13 -42.27 7.38
N VAL A 12 9.04 -43.21 7.07
CA VAL A 12 10.49 -42.97 7.07
C VAL A 12 10.88 -42.03 5.92
N LEU A 13 10.38 -42.25 4.71
CA LEU A 13 10.58 -41.34 3.57
C LEU A 13 10.02 -39.94 3.84
N CYS A 14 8.84 -39.83 4.47
CA CYS A 14 8.23 -38.55 4.80
C CYS A 14 8.99 -37.80 5.91
N GLN A 15 9.54 -38.50 6.91
CA GLN A 15 10.44 -37.92 7.92
C GLN A 15 11.79 -37.49 7.32
N GLN A 16 12.34 -38.27 6.39
CA GLN A 16 13.61 -37.98 5.71
C GLN A 16 13.46 -36.82 4.70
N MET A 17 12.31 -36.72 4.03
CA MET A 17 11.91 -35.57 3.22
C MET A 17 11.64 -34.31 4.06
N ARG A 18 11.04 -34.44 5.25
CA ARG A 18 10.91 -33.33 6.22
C ARG A 18 12.27 -32.82 6.71
N ARG A 19 13.20 -33.73 7.07
CA ARG A 19 14.57 -33.36 7.48
C ARG A 19 15.36 -32.71 6.34
N ARG A 20 15.24 -33.19 5.11
CA ARG A 20 15.86 -32.55 3.92
C ARG A 20 15.25 -31.19 3.59
N ARG A 21 13.92 -31.03 3.70
CA ARG A 21 13.25 -29.73 3.52
C ARG A 21 13.62 -28.72 4.60
N ILE A 22 13.77 -29.13 5.86
CA ILE A 22 14.26 -28.24 6.93
C ILE A 22 15.72 -27.86 6.70
N LYS A 23 16.56 -28.81 6.24
CA LYS A 23 17.95 -28.50 5.86
C LYS A 23 18.03 -27.57 4.65
N ILE A 24 17.18 -27.74 3.63
CA ILE A 24 17.09 -26.84 2.48
C ILE A 24 16.54 -25.48 2.89
N PHE A 25 15.55 -25.41 3.78
CA PHE A 25 15.00 -24.14 4.26
C PHE A 25 15.99 -23.39 5.17
N MET A 26 16.70 -24.09 6.05
CA MET A 26 17.79 -23.54 6.85
C MET A 26 18.96 -23.13 5.96
N ALA A 27 19.34 -23.95 4.97
CA ALA A 27 20.38 -23.62 4.02
C ALA A 27 19.97 -22.44 3.13
N LEU A 28 18.71 -22.34 2.68
CA LEU A 28 18.19 -21.21 1.93
C LEU A 28 18.10 -19.95 2.79
N HIS A 29 17.73 -20.07 4.08
CA HIS A 29 17.71 -18.95 5.03
C HIS A 29 19.12 -18.47 5.39
N VAL A 30 20.08 -19.39 5.51
CA VAL A 30 21.50 -19.09 5.71
C VAL A 30 22.12 -18.54 4.43
N LEU A 31 21.80 -19.08 3.25
CA LEU A 31 22.27 -18.59 1.95
C LEU A 31 21.65 -17.21 1.62
N LEU A 32 20.38 -16.96 1.96
CA LEU A 32 19.74 -15.64 1.89
C LEU A 32 20.35 -14.65 2.90
N ARG A 33 20.86 -15.13 4.05
CA ARG A 33 21.64 -14.32 4.99
C ARG A 33 23.07 -14.06 4.50
N LEU A 34 23.69 -15.01 3.80
CA LEU A 34 25.06 -14.92 3.28
C LEU A 34 25.15 -14.15 1.96
N LEU A 35 24.10 -14.16 1.14
CA LEU A 35 23.93 -13.30 -0.05
C LEU A 35 23.44 -11.89 0.30
N ARG A 36 23.23 -11.61 1.59
CA ARG A 36 22.86 -10.27 2.08
C ARG A 36 24.15 -9.44 2.10
N GLU A 37 24.38 -8.67 1.04
CA GLU A 37 25.38 -7.60 1.13
C GLU A 37 25.11 -6.78 2.39
N PRO A 38 26.09 -6.65 3.30
CA PRO A 38 25.91 -5.81 4.47
C PRO A 38 25.62 -4.39 3.97
N CYS A 39 24.43 -3.87 4.32
CA CYS A 39 24.18 -2.45 4.16
C CYS A 39 25.24 -1.73 5.00
N ARG A 40 25.91 -0.71 4.44
CA ARG A 40 26.74 0.19 5.25
C ARG A 40 25.86 0.65 6.42
N TYR A 41 26.30 0.33 7.63
CA TYR A 41 25.53 0.55 8.84
C TYR A 41 26.25 1.62 9.65
N ASP A 42 25.75 2.84 9.54
CA ASP A 42 26.13 3.97 10.35
C ASP A 42 24.87 4.52 11.05
N PRO A 43 24.65 4.16 12.33
CA PRO A 43 23.51 4.63 13.11
C PRO A 43 23.38 6.15 13.17
N GLU A 44 24.50 6.88 13.22
CA GLU A 44 24.51 8.33 13.39
C GLU A 44 24.06 8.99 12.09
N SER A 45 24.67 8.63 10.96
CA SER A 45 24.23 9.12 9.63
C SER A 45 22.78 8.77 9.34
N ARG A 46 22.32 7.56 9.70
CA ARG A 46 20.91 7.16 9.53
C ARG A 46 19.98 8.03 10.36
N SER A 47 20.29 8.22 11.65
CA SER A 47 19.44 9.04 12.54
C SER A 47 19.44 10.49 12.09
N LYS A 48 20.58 11.00 11.61
CA LYS A 48 20.69 12.34 11.06
C LYS A 48 19.83 12.50 9.81
N ASN A 49 19.95 11.60 8.82
CA ASN A 49 19.13 11.67 7.60
C ASN A 49 17.62 11.65 7.90
N LEU A 50 17.18 10.76 8.81
CA LEU A 50 15.78 10.74 9.22
C LEU A 50 15.37 12.05 9.88
N ASN A 51 16.21 12.62 10.75
CA ASN A 51 15.94 13.87 11.42
C ASN A 51 15.86 15.06 10.46
N ASP A 52 16.76 15.13 9.48
CA ASP A 52 16.78 16.16 8.45
C ASP A 52 15.46 16.12 7.64
N ILE A 53 14.96 14.92 7.34
CA ILE A 53 13.69 14.75 6.61
C ILE A 53 12.46 15.14 7.45
N ILE A 54 12.35 14.68 8.70
CA ILE A 54 11.08 14.75 9.46
C ILE A 54 11.02 15.86 10.52
N TYR A 55 12.16 16.43 10.95
CA TYR A 55 12.21 17.44 12.01
C TYR A 55 12.68 18.82 11.52
N GLU A 56 13.65 18.88 10.60
CA GLU A 56 14.36 20.12 10.27
C GLU A 56 13.48 21.16 9.56
N SER A 57 12.81 20.78 8.47
CA SER A 57 12.02 21.73 7.67
C SER A 57 10.87 21.06 6.92
N ASP A 58 9.77 21.80 6.74
CA ASP A 58 8.66 21.36 5.89
C ASP A 58 9.08 21.22 4.43
N ILE A 59 10.13 21.92 3.97
CA ILE A 59 10.63 21.81 2.60
C ILE A 59 11.11 20.39 2.30
N LEU A 60 11.98 19.83 3.16
CA LEU A 60 12.50 18.47 2.97
C LEU A 60 11.41 17.42 3.17
N CYS A 61 10.53 17.62 4.16
CA CYS A 61 9.39 16.73 4.40
C CYS A 61 8.45 16.68 3.18
N ILE A 62 8.11 17.82 2.58
CA ILE A 62 7.25 17.89 1.39
C ILE A 62 7.96 17.30 0.18
N GLN A 63 9.24 17.59 -0.02
CA GLN A 63 10.00 17.04 -1.14
C GLN A 63 10.04 15.51 -1.03
N GLN A 64 10.52 14.98 0.11
CA GLN A 64 10.77 13.56 0.27
C GLN A 64 9.50 12.73 0.50
N LEU A 65 8.54 13.25 1.26
CA LEU A 65 7.36 12.51 1.76
C LEU A 65 6.03 13.01 1.21
N ARG A 66 6.01 14.08 0.39
CA ARG A 66 4.82 14.72 -0.21
C ARG A 66 3.82 15.31 0.79
N MET A 67 4.26 15.58 2.02
CA MET A 67 3.45 16.22 3.04
C MET A 67 4.30 17.05 3.98
N ASP A 68 3.72 18.08 4.59
CA ASP A 68 4.37 18.85 5.65
C ASP A 68 4.56 18.01 6.93
N ARG A 69 5.39 18.50 7.86
CA ARG A 69 5.70 17.75 9.08
C ARG A 69 4.48 17.54 9.96
N ARG A 70 3.57 18.52 10.05
CA ARG A 70 2.36 18.39 10.88
C ARG A 70 1.47 17.27 10.37
N CYS A 71 1.29 17.18 9.06
CA CYS A 71 0.56 16.10 8.40
C CYS A 71 1.25 14.75 8.64
N PHE A 72 2.58 14.68 8.50
CA PHE A 72 3.37 13.49 8.78
C PHE A 72 3.18 12.98 10.22
N TRP A 73 3.32 13.85 11.22
CA TRP A 73 3.12 13.48 12.63
C TRP A 73 1.68 13.06 12.92
N THR A 74 0.71 13.73 12.30
CA THR A 74 -0.70 13.33 12.41
C THR A 74 -0.91 11.92 11.84
N LEU A 75 -0.32 11.61 10.68
CA LEU A 75 -0.37 10.28 10.10
C LEU A 75 0.28 9.23 11.02
N CYS A 76 1.45 9.52 11.58
CA CYS A 76 2.14 8.66 12.55
C CYS A 76 1.26 8.34 13.77
N SER A 77 0.57 9.33 14.33
CA SER A 77 -0.39 9.10 15.42
C SER A 77 -1.55 8.22 14.98
N LEU A 78 -2.17 8.51 13.82
CA LEU A 78 -3.30 7.73 13.31
C LEU A 78 -2.94 6.26 13.05
N VAL A 79 -1.79 5.99 12.40
CA VAL A 79 -1.36 4.61 12.13
C VAL A 79 -0.99 3.84 13.41
N THR A 80 -0.60 4.55 14.47
CA THR A 80 -0.30 3.95 15.77
C THR A 80 -1.59 3.65 16.53
N GLU A 81 -2.44 4.65 16.71
CA GLU A 81 -3.66 4.57 17.52
C GLU A 81 -4.75 3.69 16.89
N ILE A 82 -5.02 3.88 15.60
CA ILE A 82 -6.09 3.18 14.88
C ILE A 82 -5.53 2.04 14.04
N GLY A 83 -4.39 2.28 13.37
CA GLY A 83 -3.74 1.27 12.54
C GLY A 83 -3.13 0.12 13.34
N GLY A 84 -2.78 0.36 14.61
CA GLY A 84 -2.13 -0.57 15.51
C GLY A 84 -0.65 -0.82 15.18
N LEU A 85 -0.02 0.08 14.43
CA LEU A 85 1.41 0.03 14.15
C LEU A 85 2.20 0.32 15.44
N ARG A 86 3.31 -0.39 15.65
CA ARG A 86 4.15 -0.24 16.84
C ARG A 86 5.62 -0.26 16.45
N ASP A 87 6.43 0.34 17.30
CA ASP A 87 7.87 0.23 17.22
C ASP A 87 8.31 -1.23 17.26
N THR A 88 9.38 -1.49 16.52
CA THR A 88 10.14 -2.74 16.65
C THR A 88 11.45 -2.44 17.37
N ARG A 89 12.15 -3.49 17.81
CA ARG A 89 13.47 -3.36 18.44
C ARG A 89 14.46 -2.51 17.62
N ASN A 90 14.31 -2.50 16.30
CA ASN A 90 15.31 -1.91 15.40
C ASN A 90 14.81 -0.71 14.60
N VAL A 91 13.50 -0.45 14.52
CA VAL A 91 12.88 0.54 13.63
C VAL A 91 11.69 1.15 14.36
N LYS A 92 11.64 2.48 14.44
CA LYS A 92 10.51 3.23 15.02
C LYS A 92 9.40 3.44 14.00
N VAL A 93 8.17 3.72 14.45
CA VAL A 93 7.02 4.01 13.59
C VAL A 93 7.32 5.10 12.57
N GLU A 94 7.98 6.19 12.97
CA GLU A 94 8.29 7.32 12.09
C GLU A 94 9.20 6.89 10.95
N GLU A 95 10.22 6.06 11.23
CA GLU A 95 11.10 5.53 10.21
C GLU A 95 10.34 4.59 9.26
N MET A 96 9.40 3.77 9.77
CA MET A 96 8.55 2.92 8.94
C MET A 96 7.67 3.74 8.00
N VAL A 97 7.01 4.77 8.53
CA VAL A 97 6.11 5.65 7.76
C VAL A 97 6.90 6.49 6.76
N ALA A 98 8.06 7.03 7.14
CA ALA A 98 8.93 7.76 6.24
C ALA A 98 9.39 6.90 5.06
N MET A 99 9.87 5.67 5.31
CA MET A 99 10.22 4.74 4.22
C MET A 99 9.02 4.45 3.30
N PHE A 100 7.84 4.24 3.87
CA PHE A 100 6.62 3.97 3.10
C PHE A 100 6.25 5.15 2.19
N LEU A 101 6.23 6.37 2.74
CA LEU A 101 5.90 7.59 1.99
C LEU A 101 6.95 7.91 0.93
N HIS A 102 8.24 7.76 1.23
CA HIS A 102 9.31 7.99 0.27
C HIS A 102 9.17 7.06 -0.95
N VAL A 103 8.85 5.77 -0.73
CA VAL A 103 8.56 4.83 -1.83
C VAL A 103 7.39 5.34 -2.69
N LEU A 104 6.30 5.80 -2.07
CA LEU A 104 5.13 6.29 -2.81
C LEU A 104 5.36 7.63 -3.52
N ALA A 105 6.18 8.51 -2.94
CA ALA A 105 6.43 9.86 -3.42
C ALA A 105 7.10 9.93 -4.79
N TYR A 106 7.88 8.91 -5.13
CA TYR A 106 8.76 8.90 -6.30
C TYR A 106 8.71 7.58 -7.09
N ASP A 107 7.83 6.65 -6.73
CA ASP A 107 7.83 5.27 -7.29
C ASP A 107 9.22 4.61 -7.16
N GLU A 108 9.90 4.89 -6.03
CA GLU A 108 11.29 4.52 -5.85
C GLU A 108 11.46 3.02 -5.64
N LYS A 109 12.47 2.47 -6.30
CA LYS A 109 12.80 1.05 -6.15
C LYS A 109 13.38 0.85 -4.75
N SER A 110 13.10 -0.29 -4.12
CA SER A 110 13.65 -0.62 -2.79
C SER A 110 15.19 -0.60 -2.70
N ARG A 111 15.88 -0.56 -3.86
CA ARG A 111 17.34 -0.38 -3.93
C ARG A 111 17.78 1.05 -3.59
N SER A 112 17.04 2.08 -3.99
CA SER A 112 17.35 3.49 -3.68
C SER A 112 17.15 3.74 -2.18
N ILE A 113 15.98 3.35 -1.66
CA ILE A 113 15.61 3.43 -0.24
C ILE A 113 16.58 2.68 0.68
N ARG A 114 17.19 1.58 0.20
CA ARG A 114 18.24 0.85 0.94
C ARG A 114 19.41 1.76 1.29
N THR A 115 19.82 2.62 0.38
CA THR A 115 20.96 3.52 0.56
C THR A 115 20.60 4.62 1.55
N ASP A 116 19.42 5.23 1.40
CA ASP A 116 19.01 6.40 2.19
C ASP A 116 18.72 6.04 3.65
N TYR A 117 18.05 4.91 3.88
CA TYR A 117 17.69 4.44 5.22
C TYR A 117 18.65 3.41 5.81
N GLN A 118 19.65 2.97 5.01
CA GLN A 118 20.61 1.93 5.41
C GLN A 118 19.93 0.64 5.93
N ARG A 119 18.76 0.30 5.36
CA ARG A 119 17.98 -0.89 5.71
C ARG A 119 17.98 -1.89 4.58
N SER A 120 18.03 -3.17 4.92
CA SER A 120 17.91 -4.23 3.92
C SER A 120 16.57 -4.16 3.17
N GLN A 121 16.55 -4.62 1.93
CA GLN A 121 15.32 -4.65 1.11
C GLN A 121 14.19 -5.45 1.76
N GLU A 122 14.53 -6.52 2.48
CA GLU A 122 13.57 -7.33 3.23
C GLU A 122 12.91 -6.52 4.35
N THR A 123 13.70 -5.73 5.10
CA THR A 123 13.21 -4.81 6.13
C THR A 123 12.26 -3.77 5.52
N ILE A 124 12.67 -3.13 4.42
CA ILE A 124 11.87 -2.12 3.71
C ILE A 124 10.54 -2.74 3.25
N SER A 125 10.57 -3.89 2.57
CA SER A 125 9.37 -4.57 2.10
C SER A 125 8.43 -4.97 3.24
N ARG A 126 8.98 -5.49 4.36
CA ARG A 126 8.19 -5.83 5.54
C ARG A 126 7.48 -4.61 6.12
N HIS A 127 8.21 -3.52 6.34
CA HIS A 127 7.63 -2.31 6.94
C HIS A 127 6.67 -1.60 5.97
N PHE A 128 6.95 -1.58 4.67
CA PHE A 128 6.01 -1.08 3.67
C PHE A 128 4.65 -1.77 3.77
N ASN A 129 4.65 -3.11 3.84
CA ASN A 129 3.41 -3.89 3.99
C ASN A 129 2.74 -3.73 5.37
N ASN A 130 3.52 -3.49 6.43
CA ASN A 130 2.98 -3.20 7.75
C ASN A 130 2.26 -1.84 7.77
N VAL A 131 2.89 -0.80 7.23
CA VAL A 131 2.34 0.54 7.14
C VAL A 131 1.13 0.56 6.21
N LEU A 132 1.19 -0.09 5.05
CA LEU A 132 0.04 -0.22 4.14
C LEU A 132 -1.18 -0.80 4.85
N ARG A 133 -1.00 -1.90 5.60
CA ARG A 133 -2.10 -2.52 6.37
C ARG A 133 -2.62 -1.61 7.48
N ALA A 134 -1.76 -0.81 8.11
CA ALA A 134 -2.16 0.17 9.12
C ALA A 134 -2.99 1.30 8.48
N VAL A 135 -2.51 1.87 7.37
CA VAL A 135 -3.19 2.94 6.61
C VAL A 135 -4.54 2.46 6.08
N LEU A 136 -4.64 1.24 5.57
CA LEU A 136 -5.91 0.68 5.09
C LEU A 136 -6.98 0.59 6.18
N LYS A 137 -6.61 0.48 7.47
CA LYS A 137 -7.57 0.53 8.59
C LYS A 137 -8.08 1.95 8.86
N LEU A 138 -7.36 2.97 8.41
CA LEU A 138 -7.71 4.38 8.59
C LEU A 138 -8.78 4.87 7.60
N TRP A 139 -9.24 4.02 6.66
CA TRP A 139 -10.14 4.44 5.59
C TRP A 139 -11.39 5.20 6.08
N ARG A 140 -11.92 4.86 7.26
CA ARG A 140 -13.09 5.54 7.86
C ARG A 140 -12.80 6.95 8.36
N VAL A 141 -11.53 7.25 8.64
CA VAL A 141 -11.07 8.56 9.13
C VAL A 141 -10.56 9.39 7.96
N LEU A 142 -9.87 8.76 7.01
CA LEU A 142 -9.28 9.45 5.86
C LEU A 142 -10.29 9.78 4.76
N LEU A 143 -11.36 8.99 4.61
CA LEU A 143 -12.42 9.30 3.64
C LEU A 143 -13.46 10.21 4.28
N LYS A 144 -13.79 11.27 3.56
CA LYS A 144 -14.85 12.20 3.96
C LYS A 144 -16.20 11.53 3.87
N ARG A 145 -17.07 11.79 4.85
CA ARG A 145 -18.47 11.37 4.74
C ARG A 145 -19.16 12.20 3.66
N PRO A 146 -19.79 11.58 2.64
CA PRO A 146 -20.46 12.33 1.59
C PRO A 146 -21.62 13.13 2.18
N GLN A 147 -21.69 14.41 1.82
CA GLN A 147 -22.78 15.30 2.18
C GLN A 147 -23.32 15.92 0.89
N PRO A 148 -24.65 15.97 0.70
CA PRO A 148 -25.24 16.60 -0.48
C PRO A 148 -25.00 18.11 -0.44
N ILE A 149 -24.75 18.69 -1.60
CA ILE A 149 -24.75 20.14 -1.79
C ILE A 149 -26.12 20.69 -1.40
N MET A 150 -26.13 21.70 -0.54
CA MET A 150 -27.35 22.29 0.00
C MET A 150 -28.08 23.11 -1.08
N GLU A 151 -29.39 23.28 -0.93
CA GLU A 151 -30.17 24.08 -1.89
C GLU A 151 -29.75 25.56 -1.91
N ASN A 152 -29.27 26.06 -0.77
CA ASN A 152 -28.83 27.43 -0.56
C ASN A 152 -27.29 27.56 -0.60
N GLU A 153 -26.63 26.74 -1.41
CA GLU A 153 -25.17 26.75 -1.53
C GLU A 153 -24.67 28.15 -1.94
N PRO A 154 -23.83 28.81 -1.11
CA PRO A 154 -23.41 30.19 -1.35
C PRO A 154 -22.40 30.32 -2.50
N GLU A 155 -21.67 29.24 -2.80
CA GLU A 155 -20.76 29.21 -3.95
C GLU A 155 -21.54 29.04 -5.26
N GLU A 156 -21.50 30.07 -6.11
CA GLU A 156 -22.17 30.08 -7.42
C GLU A 156 -21.75 28.89 -8.31
N ARG A 157 -20.53 28.37 -8.13
CA ARG A 157 -20.03 27.18 -8.82
C ARG A 157 -20.90 25.94 -8.57
N TRP A 158 -21.44 25.78 -7.36
CA TRP A 158 -22.12 24.57 -6.90
C TRP A 158 -23.65 24.71 -6.85
N LYS A 159 -24.18 25.91 -6.98
CA LYS A 159 -25.61 26.25 -6.99
C LYS A 159 -26.46 25.42 -7.97
N TRP A 160 -25.88 24.97 -9.08
CA TRP A 160 -26.53 24.16 -10.11
C TRP A 160 -26.51 22.65 -9.81
N PHE A 161 -25.74 22.21 -8.81
CA PHE A 161 -25.51 20.82 -8.44
C PHE A 161 -26.22 20.46 -7.13
N LYS A 162 -27.42 20.98 -6.90
CA LYS A 162 -28.25 20.70 -5.72
C LYS A 162 -28.40 19.19 -5.51
N ASN A 163 -28.28 18.73 -4.26
CA ASN A 163 -28.34 17.32 -3.88
C ASN A 163 -27.22 16.43 -4.45
N CYS A 164 -26.25 16.99 -5.18
CA CYS A 164 -25.09 16.24 -5.65
C CYS A 164 -24.12 15.98 -4.50
N LEU A 165 -23.57 14.77 -4.43
CA LEU A 165 -22.53 14.41 -3.45
C LEU A 165 -21.12 14.83 -3.88
N GLY A 166 -20.93 15.13 -5.16
CA GLY A 166 -19.65 15.48 -5.76
C GLY A 166 -19.40 14.76 -7.08
N ALA A 167 -18.14 14.50 -7.40
CA ALA A 167 -17.74 13.91 -8.68
C ALA A 167 -17.32 12.44 -8.53
N LEU A 168 -17.51 11.68 -9.60
CA LEU A 168 -17.11 10.28 -9.69
C LEU A 168 -16.41 10.06 -11.03
N ASP A 169 -15.24 9.44 -10.99
CA ASP A 169 -14.46 9.15 -12.18
C ASP A 169 -13.60 7.89 -12.01
N GLY A 170 -13.29 7.24 -13.13
CA GLY A 170 -12.40 6.10 -13.22
C GLY A 170 -10.99 6.54 -13.63
N THR A 171 -9.97 6.03 -12.94
CA THR A 171 -8.57 6.25 -13.30
C THR A 171 -7.83 4.93 -13.48
N TYR A 172 -6.85 4.92 -14.37
CA TYR A 172 -6.05 3.73 -14.65
C TYR A 172 -4.66 3.89 -14.03
N ILE A 173 -4.32 2.99 -13.12
CA ILE A 173 -2.99 2.91 -12.51
C ILE A 173 -2.20 1.79 -13.18
N LYS A 174 -1.00 2.10 -13.70
CA LYS A 174 -0.12 1.11 -14.32
C LYS A 174 0.27 0.04 -13.31
N VAL A 175 0.21 -1.22 -13.73
CA VAL A 175 0.51 -2.37 -12.86
C VAL A 175 1.38 -3.39 -13.57
N ARG A 176 2.11 -4.18 -12.79
CA ARG A 176 2.85 -5.34 -13.28
C ARG A 176 2.09 -6.59 -12.87
N VAL A 177 1.69 -7.39 -13.86
CA VAL A 177 1.00 -8.66 -13.67
C VAL A 177 1.70 -9.78 -14.45
N PRO A 178 1.53 -11.05 -14.06
CA PRO A 178 2.03 -12.19 -14.82
C PRO A 178 1.60 -12.15 -16.29
N ALA A 179 2.39 -12.77 -17.18
CA ALA A 179 2.11 -12.77 -18.61
C ALA A 179 0.70 -13.33 -18.95
N THR A 180 0.23 -14.31 -18.18
CA THR A 180 -1.10 -14.91 -18.29
C THR A 180 -2.25 -13.94 -18.00
N ASP A 181 -2.00 -12.93 -17.16
CA ASP A 181 -3.02 -11.96 -16.74
C ASP A 181 -3.00 -10.67 -17.56
N LYS A 182 -1.92 -10.39 -18.29
CA LYS A 182 -1.80 -9.20 -19.14
C LYS A 182 -3.00 -8.94 -20.05
N PRO A 183 -3.64 -9.95 -20.69
CA PRO A 183 -4.83 -9.71 -21.50
C PRO A 183 -5.98 -9.06 -20.72
N ARG A 184 -6.19 -9.44 -19.46
CA ARG A 184 -7.26 -8.89 -18.59
C ARG A 184 -6.94 -7.47 -18.14
N TYR A 185 -5.68 -7.19 -17.80
CA TYR A 185 -5.27 -5.86 -17.33
C TYR A 185 -5.00 -4.86 -18.46
N ARG A 186 -5.23 -5.21 -19.72
CA ARG A 186 -4.96 -4.34 -20.86
C ARG A 186 -6.09 -3.31 -21.02
N SER A 187 -5.75 -2.04 -20.87
CA SER A 187 -6.67 -0.92 -21.09
C SER A 187 -6.92 -0.67 -22.58
N ARG A 188 -7.92 0.18 -22.89
CA ARG A 188 -8.20 0.64 -24.26
C ARG A 188 -7.00 1.34 -24.92
N LYS A 189 -6.11 1.95 -24.12
CA LYS A 189 -4.86 2.58 -24.58
C LYS A 189 -3.70 1.60 -24.72
N ASN A 190 -3.99 0.29 -24.67
CA ASN A 190 -3.01 -0.79 -24.78
C ASN A 190 -1.98 -0.84 -23.62
N GLU A 191 -2.28 -0.18 -22.49
CA GLU A 191 -1.43 -0.18 -21.30
C GLU A 191 -1.88 -1.27 -20.31
N ILE A 192 -0.94 -1.85 -19.56
CA ILE A 192 -1.27 -2.80 -18.49
C ILE A 192 -1.56 -2.01 -17.21
N ALA A 193 -2.82 -1.97 -16.81
CA ALA A 193 -3.30 -1.12 -15.72
C ALA A 193 -4.45 -1.79 -14.93
N THR A 194 -4.67 -1.32 -13.71
CA THR A 194 -5.88 -1.57 -12.93
C THR A 194 -6.79 -0.36 -13.00
N ASN A 195 -8.09 -0.59 -13.11
CA ASN A 195 -9.10 0.46 -13.02
C ASN A 195 -9.39 0.75 -11.54
N VAL A 196 -9.36 2.03 -11.18
CA VAL A 196 -9.66 2.55 -9.85
C VAL A 196 -10.78 3.58 -10.00
N LEU A 197 -11.91 3.31 -9.35
CA LEU A 197 -13.01 4.26 -9.26
C LEU A 197 -12.80 5.15 -8.03
N GLY A 198 -12.81 6.46 -8.22
CA GLY A 198 -12.81 7.44 -7.14
C GLY A 198 -14.11 8.23 -7.12
N ALA A 199 -14.59 8.56 -5.93
CA ALA A 199 -15.58 9.60 -5.73
C ALA A 199 -15.04 10.65 -4.76
N CYS A 200 -15.26 11.92 -5.07
CA CYS A 200 -14.82 13.04 -4.25
C CYS A 200 -15.95 14.03 -4.02
N ALA A 201 -15.92 14.70 -2.87
CA ALA A 201 -16.81 15.80 -2.53
C ALA A 201 -16.41 17.09 -3.28
N PRO A 202 -17.25 18.15 -3.27
CA PRO A 202 -16.95 19.43 -3.93
C PRO A 202 -15.61 20.08 -3.52
N ASP A 203 -15.15 19.83 -2.29
CA ASP A 203 -13.85 20.26 -1.77
C ASP A 203 -12.68 19.32 -2.14
N MET A 204 -12.88 18.46 -3.15
CA MET A 204 -11.91 17.52 -3.70
C MET A 204 -11.41 16.45 -2.72
N GLN A 205 -12.04 16.30 -1.56
CA GLN A 205 -11.73 15.22 -0.63
C GLN A 205 -12.41 13.92 -1.07
N PHE A 206 -11.68 12.81 -1.05
CA PHE A 206 -12.24 11.52 -1.42
C PHE A 206 -13.30 11.08 -0.41
N THR A 207 -14.45 10.66 -0.93
CA THR A 207 -15.55 10.05 -0.17
C THR A 207 -15.60 8.54 -0.37
N TYR A 208 -15.07 8.06 -1.50
CA TYR A 208 -15.00 6.63 -1.81
C TYR A 208 -13.86 6.34 -2.79
N VAL A 209 -13.20 5.19 -2.62
CA VAL A 209 -12.21 4.67 -3.57
C VAL A 209 -12.39 3.15 -3.69
N LEU A 210 -12.54 2.66 -4.91
CA LEU A 210 -12.57 1.24 -5.25
C LEU A 210 -11.46 0.93 -6.24
N ALA A 211 -10.43 0.23 -5.76
CA ALA A 211 -9.31 -0.23 -6.56
C ALA A 211 -9.39 -1.74 -6.83
N GLY A 212 -8.63 -2.20 -7.83
CA GLY A 212 -8.38 -3.63 -8.06
C GLY A 212 -9.14 -4.26 -9.22
N TRP A 213 -9.92 -3.48 -9.97
CA TRP A 213 -10.56 -3.96 -11.19
C TRP A 213 -9.55 -4.08 -12.33
N GLU A 214 -9.72 -5.06 -13.22
CA GLU A 214 -8.82 -5.21 -14.36
C GLU A 214 -8.97 -4.03 -15.34
N GLY A 215 -7.87 -3.62 -15.98
CA GLY A 215 -7.85 -2.50 -16.93
C GLY A 215 -8.74 -2.66 -18.16
N SER A 216 -9.16 -3.89 -18.50
CA SER A 216 -10.14 -4.11 -19.56
C SER A 216 -11.60 -3.90 -19.11
N THR A 217 -11.84 -3.67 -17.81
CA THR A 217 -13.18 -3.57 -17.25
C THR A 217 -13.81 -2.23 -17.59
N ALA A 218 -15.02 -2.26 -18.13
CA ALA A 218 -15.81 -1.06 -18.40
C ALA A 218 -16.23 -0.35 -17.11
N ASP A 219 -16.19 0.99 -17.11
CA ASP A 219 -16.49 1.81 -15.92
C ASP A 219 -17.90 1.55 -15.36
N ALA A 220 -18.89 1.28 -16.23
CA ALA A 220 -20.24 0.92 -15.80
C ALA A 220 -20.30 -0.36 -14.95
N ARG A 221 -19.38 -1.31 -15.19
CA ARG A 221 -19.27 -2.53 -14.39
C ARG A 221 -18.60 -2.25 -13.05
N VAL A 222 -17.56 -1.42 -13.05
CA VAL A 222 -16.88 -0.99 -11.82
C VAL A 222 -17.84 -0.21 -10.92
N LEU A 223 -18.63 0.70 -11.48
CA LEU A 223 -19.66 1.46 -10.76
C LEU A 223 -20.74 0.54 -10.19
N ARG A 224 -21.22 -0.45 -10.96
CA ARG A 224 -22.21 -1.41 -10.48
C ARG A 224 -21.70 -2.21 -9.28
N ASP A 225 -20.44 -2.66 -9.32
CA ASP A 225 -19.81 -3.33 -8.18
C ASP A 225 -19.73 -2.37 -6.97
N ALA A 226 -19.28 -1.13 -7.18
CA ALA A 226 -19.19 -0.14 -6.13
C ALA A 226 -20.52 0.05 -5.38
N LEU A 227 -21.66 0.07 -6.10
CA LEU A 227 -22.99 0.23 -5.51
C LEU A 227 -23.53 -1.02 -4.80
N GLN A 228 -23.05 -2.23 -5.17
CA GLN A 228 -23.57 -3.51 -4.64
C GLN A 228 -22.79 -4.03 -3.43
N ARG A 229 -21.62 -3.46 -3.13
CA ARG A 229 -20.76 -3.92 -2.02
C ARG A 229 -21.36 -3.57 -0.65
N PRO A 230 -21.15 -4.40 0.39
CA PRO A 230 -21.59 -4.10 1.76
C PRO A 230 -21.02 -2.80 2.34
N ASN A 231 -19.79 -2.45 1.97
CA ASN A 231 -19.15 -1.15 2.26
C ASN A 231 -19.02 -0.33 0.96
N GLY A 232 -20.07 -0.38 0.14
CA GLY A 232 -20.11 0.22 -1.19
C GLY A 232 -20.31 1.73 -1.18
N LEU A 233 -20.31 2.30 -2.38
CA LEU A 233 -20.66 3.69 -2.60
C LEU A 233 -22.14 3.90 -2.29
N ASN A 234 -22.44 4.73 -1.29
CA ASN A 234 -23.80 5.08 -0.92
C ASN A 234 -24.25 6.34 -1.67
N VAL A 235 -25.21 6.18 -2.57
CA VAL A 235 -25.83 7.29 -3.30
C VAL A 235 -27.29 7.42 -2.82
N PRO A 236 -27.71 8.58 -2.30
CA PRO A 236 -29.10 8.86 -1.97
C PRO A 236 -30.00 8.60 -3.18
N ARG A 237 -31.16 8.00 -2.95
CA ARG A 237 -32.17 7.77 -3.99
C ARG A 237 -33.09 8.98 -4.11
#